data_AF-A0A0R3T9D0-F1
#
_entry.id   AF-A0A0R3T9D0-F1
#
_cell.length_a   1.000
_cell.length_b   1.000
_cell.length_c   1.000
_cell.angle_alpha   90.00
_cell.angle_beta   90.00
_cell.angle_gamma   90.00
#
_symmetry.space_group_name_H-M   'P 1'
#
loop_
_entity.id
_entity.type
_entity.pdbx_description
1 polymer ?
#
loop_
_entity_poly.entity_id
_entity_poly.type
_entity_poly.pdbx_seq_one_letter_code
_entity_poly.pdbx_strand_id
1 'polypeptide(L)'
;LVFVVEIIGLKLVIGKRVPSDMVGTFVSSVKERSVADLMGELQTGDEILEWNGHNLRGLHQEEVSEILALSRNTDEVWLTVQLYVAQGAPRGGKSIAHHRYFKMDSSSSCH
;
A
#
# COMPACT_ATOMS: atom_id res chain seq x y z
N LEU A 1 10.84 -2.56 8.70
CA LEU A 1 10.87 -3.83 7.92
C LEU A 1 10.53 -3.51 6.46
N VAL A 2 11.11 -4.21 5.50
CA VAL A 2 10.74 -4.08 4.07
C VAL A 2 10.12 -5.40 3.62
N PHE A 3 8.98 -5.33 2.95
CA PHE A 3 8.28 -6.50 2.43
C PHE A 3 8.10 -6.36 0.93
N VAL A 4 8.30 -7.44 0.19
CA VAL A 4 8.15 -7.47 -1.27
C VAL A 4 7.07 -8.47 -1.62
N VAL A 5 6.09 -8.00 -2.39
CA VAL A 5 4.97 -8.78 -2.87
C VAL A 5 5.20 -9.05 -4.34
N GLU A 6 5.84 -10.17 -4.63
CA GLU A 6 6.35 -10.48 -5.99
C GLU A 6 5.23 -10.62 -7.01
N ILE A 7 4.08 -11.18 -6.61
CA ILE A 7 2.91 -11.39 -7.47
C ILE A 7 2.38 -10.09 -8.08
N ILE A 8 2.28 -9.01 -7.29
CA ILE A 8 1.83 -7.70 -7.77
C ILE A 8 2.99 -6.75 -8.06
N GLY A 9 4.23 -7.17 -7.81
CA GLY A 9 5.44 -6.39 -7.97
C GLY A 9 5.52 -5.15 -7.05
N LEU A 10 5.06 -5.27 -5.81
CA LEU A 10 5.00 -4.15 -4.88
C LEU A 10 6.05 -4.26 -3.77
N LYS A 11 6.71 -3.15 -3.43
CA LYS A 11 7.62 -3.06 -2.29
C LYS A 11 7.05 -2.14 -1.22
N LEU A 12 6.90 -2.68 -0.02
CA LEU A 12 6.33 -2.02 1.14
C LEU A 12 7.39 -1.78 2.22
N VAL A 13 7.27 -0.66 2.92
CA VAL A 13 8.03 -0.34 4.13
C VAL A 13 7.06 -0.32 5.30
N ILE A 14 7.30 -1.18 6.27
CA ILE A 14 6.52 -1.34 7.50
C ILE A 14 7.34 -0.78 8.65
N GLY A 15 6.70 -0.18 9.65
CA GLY A 15 7.42 0.40 10.78
C GLY A 15 7.71 1.88 10.61
N LYS A 16 7.15 2.55 9.60
CA LYS A 16 7.33 4.00 9.48
C LYS A 16 6.49 4.68 10.57
N ARG A 17 7.15 5.45 11.44
CA ARG A 17 6.44 6.28 12.43
C ARG A 17 5.65 7.36 11.70
N VAL A 18 4.34 7.34 11.86
CA VAL A 18 3.49 8.47 11.50
C VAL A 18 3.46 9.48 12.65
N PRO A 19 3.18 10.77 12.38
CA PRO A 19 3.13 11.82 13.41
C PRO A 19 2.11 11.57 14.54
N SER A 20 1.23 10.58 14.40
CA SER A 20 0.33 10.11 15.47
C SER A 20 0.97 9.06 16.41
N ASP A 21 2.29 8.85 16.36
CA ASP A 21 3.03 7.77 17.07
C ASP A 21 2.61 6.34 16.70
N MET A 22 1.76 6.19 15.68
CA MET A 22 1.36 4.90 15.14
C MET A 22 2.42 4.40 14.15
N VAL A 23 2.44 3.08 13.96
CA VAL A 23 3.23 2.44 12.91
C VAL A 23 2.36 2.31 11.66
N GLY A 24 2.87 2.83 10.54
CA GLY A 24 2.22 2.75 9.23
C GLY A 24 3.00 1.89 8.24
N THR A 25 2.29 1.46 7.20
CA THR A 25 2.84 0.72 6.07
C THR A 25 2.76 1.57 4.81
N PHE A 26 3.87 1.72 4.10
CA PHE A 26 3.95 2.63 2.96
C PHE A 26 4.51 1.93 1.74
N VAL A 27 4.03 2.32 0.57
CA VAL A 27 4.60 1.88 -0.70
C VAL A 27 5.95 2.56 -0.89
N SER A 28 7.01 1.77 -0.92
CA SER A 28 8.37 2.25 -1.13
C SER A 28 8.76 2.27 -2.60
N SER A 29 8.33 1.27 -3.36
CA SER A 29 8.62 1.13 -4.78
C SER A 29 7.60 0.23 -5.46
N VAL A 30 7.35 0.49 -6.74
CA VAL A 30 6.55 -0.37 -7.62
C VAL A 30 7.49 -0.92 -8.68
N LYS A 31 7.43 -2.22 -8.95
CA LYS A 31 8.26 -2.88 -9.95
C LYS A 31 7.70 -2.57 -11.33
N GLU A 32 8.55 -2.13 -12.26
CA GLU A 32 8.14 -1.92 -13.65
C GLU A 32 7.54 -3.19 -14.27
N ARG A 33 6.51 -3.02 -15.13
CA ARG A 33 5.81 -4.13 -15.81
C ARG A 33 5.16 -5.15 -14.88
N SER A 34 4.82 -4.74 -13.66
CA SER A 34 4.06 -5.56 -12.70
C SER A 34 2.59 -5.17 -12.66
N VAL A 35 1.74 -5.95 -11.98
CA VAL A 35 0.31 -5.64 -11.84
C VAL A 35 0.09 -4.26 -11.20
N ALA A 36 0.89 -3.91 -10.19
CA ALA A 36 0.81 -2.60 -9.54
C ALA A 36 1.24 -1.45 -10.47
N ASP A 37 2.18 -1.69 -11.39
CA ASP A 37 2.61 -0.71 -12.41
C ASP A 37 1.58 -0.57 -13.53
N LEU A 38 0.99 -1.68 -13.98
CA LEU A 38 -0.06 -1.72 -15.00
C LEU A 38 -1.33 -0.99 -14.55
N MET A 39 -1.67 -1.08 -13.26
CA MET A 39 -2.75 -0.27 -12.68
C MET A 39 -2.45 1.22 -12.77
N GLY A 40 -1.18 1.64 -12.77
CA GLY A 40 -0.72 3.04 -12.90
C GLY A 40 -1.15 4.00 -11.78
N GLU A 41 -2.05 3.54 -10.92
CA GLU A 41 -2.67 4.30 -9.87
C GLU A 41 -1.90 4.24 -8.55
N LEU A 42 -1.13 3.18 -8.34
CA LEU A 42 -0.44 2.93 -7.08
C LEU A 42 0.97 3.54 -7.13
N GLN A 43 1.26 4.46 -6.22
CA GLN A 43 2.46 5.29 -6.26
C GLN A 43 3.30 5.15 -4.99
N THR A 44 4.59 5.41 -5.12
CA THR A 44 5.49 5.46 -3.98
C THR A 44 5.07 6.58 -3.02
N GLY A 45 4.93 6.24 -1.74
CA GLY A 45 4.44 7.15 -0.71
C GLY A 45 2.98 6.94 -0.32
N ASP A 46 2.23 6.14 -1.07
CA ASP A 46 0.87 5.72 -0.66
C ASP A 46 0.94 4.93 0.67
N GLU A 47 0.04 5.27 1.60
CA GLU A 47 -0.08 4.57 2.88
C GLU A 47 -1.10 3.43 2.74
N ILE A 48 -0.67 2.20 3.03
CA ILE A 48 -1.55 1.02 3.06
C ILE A 48 -2.31 1.05 4.39
N LEU A 49 -3.61 1.24 4.31
CA LEU A 49 -4.51 1.21 5.47
C LEU A 49 -4.99 -0.19 5.79
N GLU A 50 -5.27 -0.97 4.74
CA GLU A 50 -5.86 -2.30 4.87
C GLU A 50 -5.27 -3.25 3.82
N TRP A 51 -5.06 -4.51 4.19
CA TRP A 51 -4.46 -5.53 3.37
C TRP A 51 -5.22 -6.84 3.50
N ASN A 52 -5.78 -7.33 2.41
CA ASN A 52 -6.63 -8.52 2.37
C ASN A 52 -7.75 -8.52 3.41
N GLY A 53 -8.32 -7.34 3.71
CA GLY A 53 -9.37 -7.16 4.72
C GLY A 53 -8.84 -6.99 6.14
N HIS A 54 -7.52 -7.04 6.33
CA HIS A 54 -6.86 -6.79 7.62
C HIS A 54 -6.40 -5.34 7.73
N ASN A 55 -6.86 -4.65 8.78
CA ASN A 55 -6.44 -3.28 9.04
C ASN A 55 -4.98 -3.24 9.49
N LEU A 56 -4.13 -2.52 8.78
CA LEU A 56 -2.70 -2.37 9.11
C LEU A 56 -2.41 -1.14 9.98
N ARG A 57 -3.40 -0.24 10.18
CA ARG A 57 -3.18 1.01 10.90
C ARG A 57 -3.01 0.74 12.39
N GLY A 58 -1.91 1.23 12.95
CA GLY A 58 -1.66 1.12 14.39
C GLY A 58 -1.31 -0.29 14.87
N LEU A 59 -1.11 -1.22 13.94
CA LEU A 59 -0.55 -2.52 14.25
C LEU A 59 0.97 -2.44 14.41
N HIS A 60 1.51 -3.36 15.18
CA HIS A 60 2.95 -3.49 15.31
C HIS A 60 3.58 -4.05 14.03
N GLN A 61 4.88 -3.79 13.83
CA GLN A 61 5.59 -4.26 12.64
C GLN A 61 5.53 -5.79 12.46
N GLU A 62 5.45 -6.53 13.57
CA GLU A 62 5.36 -8.00 13.59
C GLU A 62 4.00 -8.45 13.05
N GLU A 63 2.90 -7.95 13.61
CA GLU A 63 1.54 -8.28 13.13
C GLU A 63 1.33 -7.92 11.66
N VAL A 64 1.79 -6.74 11.24
CA VAL A 64 1.73 -6.33 9.83
C VAL A 64 2.51 -7.33 8.96
N SER A 65 3.69 -7.76 9.41
CA SER A 65 4.50 -8.71 8.66
C SER A 65 3.82 -10.08 8.52
N GLU A 66 3.11 -10.53 9.56
CA GLU A 66 2.34 -11.77 9.54
C GLU A 66 1.18 -11.69 8.54
N ILE A 67 0.41 -10.60 8.58
CA ILE A 67 -0.70 -10.36 7.63
C ILE A 67 -0.20 -10.34 6.19
N LEU A 68 0.88 -9.62 5.91
CA LEU A 68 1.48 -9.57 4.58
C LEU A 68 2.03 -10.94 4.16
N ALA A 69 2.57 -11.73 5.11
CA ALA A 69 3.06 -13.08 4.86
C ALA A 69 1.94 -14.06 4.49
N LEU A 70 0.72 -13.91 5.03
CA LEU A 70 -0.46 -14.71 4.62
C LEU A 70 -0.73 -14.61 3.12
N SER A 71 -0.35 -13.47 2.54
CA SER A 71 -0.65 -13.09 1.16
C SER A 71 0.47 -13.45 0.19
N ARG A 72 1.59 -13.95 0.72
CA ARG A 72 2.72 -14.41 -0.08
C ARG A 72 2.38 -15.65 -0.90
N ASN A 73 1.38 -16.41 -0.46
CA ASN A 73 0.96 -17.66 -1.07
C ASN A 73 -0.45 -17.58 -1.68
N THR A 74 -0.99 -16.37 -1.86
CA THR A 74 -2.28 -16.13 -2.50
C THR A 74 -2.07 -15.57 -3.90
N ASP A 75 -2.92 -16.01 -4.82
CA ASP A 75 -2.97 -15.50 -6.19
C ASP A 75 -3.74 -14.18 -6.31
N GLU A 76 -4.43 -13.77 -5.25
CA GLU A 76 -5.22 -12.55 -5.19
C GLU A 76 -4.82 -11.75 -3.94
N VAL A 77 -4.69 -10.44 -4.12
CA VAL A 77 -4.39 -9.46 -3.09
C VAL A 77 -5.29 -8.25 -3.30
N TRP A 78 -6.04 -7.85 -2.28
CA TRP A 78 -6.70 -6.57 -2.23
C TRP A 78 -6.15 -5.70 -1.11
N LEU A 79 -6.06 -4.41 -1.36
CA LEU A 79 -5.49 -3.46 -0.42
C LEU A 79 -6.22 -2.11 -0.52
N THR A 80 -6.30 -1.41 0.59
CA THR A 80 -6.84 -0.05 0.64
C THR A 80 -5.68 0.89 0.92
N VAL A 81 -5.43 1.83 0.01
CA VAL A 81 -4.42 2.88 0.23
C VAL A 81 -5.03 4.23 0.47
N GLN A 82 -4.25 5.10 1.07
CA GLN A 82 -4.54 6.52 1.20
C GLN A 82 -3.51 7.34 0.43
N LEU A 83 -3.99 8.08 -0.58
CA LEU A 83 -3.20 9.09 -1.28
C LEU A 83 -3.39 10.44 -0.59
N TYR A 84 -2.28 11.08 -0.22
CA TYR A 84 -2.28 12.47 0.23
C TYR A 84 -2.11 13.39 -0.97
N VAL A 85 -3.21 13.92 -1.49
CA VAL A 85 -3.15 14.90 -2.57
C VAL A 85 -2.76 16.24 -1.96
N ALA A 86 -1.48 16.59 -2.03
CA ALA A 86 -1.00 17.94 -1.79
C ALA A 86 -1.49 18.83 -2.94
N GLN A 87 -2.74 19.29 -2.88
CA GLN A 87 -3.20 20.30 -3.84
C GLN A 87 -2.33 21.54 -3.65
N GLY A 88 -1.66 21.99 -4.72
CA GLY A 88 -0.81 23.18 -4.75
C GLY A 88 -1.60 24.47 -4.55
N ALA A 89 -2.13 24.66 -3.34
CA ALA A 89 -2.90 25.84 -2.97
C ALA A 89 -2.02 26.81 -2.16
N PRO A 90 -1.85 28.06 -2.62
CA PRO A 90 -1.36 29.11 -1.77
C PRO A 90 -2.41 29.36 -0.68
N ARG A 91 -2.05 29.12 0.59
CA ARG A 91 -2.82 29.38 1.81
C ARG A 91 -3.83 28.29 2.20
N GLY A 92 -3.39 27.37 3.07
CA GLY A 92 -4.26 26.73 4.08
C GLY A 92 -5.26 25.66 3.65
N GLY A 93 -5.16 25.10 2.44
CA GLY A 93 -6.03 24.00 2.00
C GLY A 93 -5.76 22.70 2.79
N LYS A 94 -6.81 22.07 3.31
CA LYS A 94 -6.73 20.75 3.96
C LYS A 94 -6.26 19.71 2.94
N SER A 95 -5.22 18.93 3.24
CA SER A 95 -4.87 17.75 2.44
C SER A 95 -6.09 16.83 2.37
N ILE A 96 -6.61 16.58 1.16
CA ILE A 96 -7.67 15.61 0.96
C ILE A 96 -7.01 14.25 0.88
N ALA A 97 -7.36 13.39 1.83
CA ALA A 97 -6.96 11.99 1.80
C ALA A 97 -8.00 11.19 0.99
N HIS A 98 -7.60 10.67 -0.16
CA HIS A 98 -8.46 9.76 -0.94
C HIS A 98 -8.13 8.31 -0.60
N HIS A 99 -9.14 7.56 -0.16
CA HIS A 99 -9.04 6.11 0.00
C HIS A 99 -9.28 5.46 -1.35
N ARG A 100 -8.35 4.63 -1.80
CA ARG A 100 -8.48 3.85 -3.04
C ARG A 100 -8.34 2.38 -2.72
N TYR A 101 -9.28 1.61 -3.26
CA TYR A 101 -9.32 0.17 -3.12
C TYR A 101 -8.70 -0.45 -4.37
N PHE A 102 -7.70 -1.28 -4.17
CA PHE A 102 -7.04 -2.03 -5.22
C PHE A 102 -7.34 -3.50 -5.01
N LYS A 103 -7.77 -4.17 -6.09
CA LYS A 103 -7.87 -5.62 -6.16
C LYS A 103 -6.96 -6.07 -7.29
N MET A 104 -5.97 -6.88 -6.96
CA MET A 104 -4.92 -7.33 -7.87
C MET A 104 -4.80 -8.84 -7.76
N ASP A 105 -4.64 -9.53 -8.89
CA ASP A 105 -4.47 -10.97 -8.93
C ASP A 105 -3.41 -11.38 -9.96
N SER A 106 -2.87 -12.59 -9.87
CA SER A 106 -1.87 -13.11 -10.82
C SER A 106 -2.39 -13.18 -12.26
N SER A 107 -3.72 -13.24 -12.45
CA SER A 107 -4.38 -13.31 -13.75
C SER A 107 -4.64 -11.93 -14.37
N SER A 108 -4.62 -10.86 -13.57
CA SER A 108 -4.71 -9.46 -14.02
C SER A 108 -3.52 -8.99 -14.87
N SER A 109 -2.51 -9.84 -15.11
CA SER A 109 -1.36 -9.57 -15.97
C SER A 109 -1.63 -9.69 -17.48
N CYS A 110 -2.90 -9.87 -17.89
CA CYS A 110 -3.25 -10.21 -19.27
C CYS A 110 -4.19 -9.18 -19.93
N HIS A 111 -3.63 -8.17 -20.59
CA HIS A 111 -3.90 -7.87 -22.02
C HIS A 111 -2.98 -6.76 -22.57
#